data_AF-A0A428ZTW5-F1
#
_entry.id   AF-A0A428ZTW5-F1
#
_cell.length_a   1.000
_cell.length_b   1.000
_cell.length_c   1.000
_cell.angle_alpha   90.00
_cell.angle_beta   90.00
_cell.angle_gamma   90.00
#
_symmetry.space_group_name_H-M   'P 1'
#
loop_
_entity.id
_entity.type
_entity.pdbx_description
1 polymer ?
#
loop_
_entity_poly.entity_id
_entity_poly.type
_entity_poly.pdbx_seq_one_letter_code
_entity_poly.pdbx_strand_id
1 'polypeptide(L)'
;MLTGVCFYLGAVQSVVMIPGVEPLSPRDKRLLKRLAVYNGYGRKLFGFTRPDRHGVRYATVWKIDYHMPLRPLGRYCLVEETTWSSSNDRGGIFETNSTSRFQFLGATALNRAEIVRTYLWAWLFCPAVVAIPCFLCVSQLIALGNVPGNNFYVVLLTIALFLWPLVAFFILKLCRGSYQKRYDFF
;
A
#
# COMPACT_ATOMS: atom_id res chain seq x y z
N MET A 1 0.54 -0.21 16.58
CA MET A 1 1.03 0.66 15.48
C MET A 1 1.99 -0.19 14.64
N LEU A 2 1.59 -0.66 13.45
CA LEU A 2 2.33 -1.69 12.70
C LEU A 2 3.44 -1.08 11.84
N THR A 3 4.66 -1.00 12.37
CA THR A 3 5.88 -0.63 11.63
C THR A 3 6.56 -1.87 11.07
N GLY A 4 6.22 -2.24 9.84
CA GLY A 4 6.99 -3.22 9.07
C GLY A 4 8.21 -2.54 8.46
N VAL A 5 9.40 -2.82 8.98
CA VAL A 5 10.68 -2.34 8.44
C VAL A 5 11.18 -3.38 7.43
N CYS A 6 11.50 -2.96 6.20
CA CYS A 6 11.96 -3.85 5.14
C CYS A 6 13.40 -3.48 4.78
N PHE A 7 14.36 -4.37 5.02
CA PHE A 7 15.78 -4.14 4.74
C PHE A 7 16.21 -4.76 3.41
N TYR A 8 17.05 -4.04 2.67
CA TYR A 8 17.69 -4.47 1.42
C TYR A 8 19.17 -4.78 1.69
N LEU A 9 19.65 -5.99 1.34
CA LEU A 9 21.06 -6.32 1.25
C LEU A 9 21.35 -6.85 -0.16
N GLY A 10 22.34 -6.26 -0.82
CA GLY A 10 22.71 -6.61 -2.18
C GLY A 10 23.52 -7.90 -2.20
N ALA A 11 23.01 -8.91 -2.89
CA ALA A 11 23.80 -10.01 -3.41
C ALA A 11 23.47 -10.17 -4.90
N VAL A 12 24.49 -9.92 -5.73
CA VAL A 12 24.48 -10.14 -7.18
C VAL A 12 24.89 -11.60 -7.38
N GLN A 13 23.97 -12.50 -7.75
CA GLN A 13 24.36 -13.83 -8.21
C GLN A 13 23.33 -14.45 -9.17
N SER A 14 23.87 -14.91 -10.32
CA SER A 14 23.27 -15.72 -11.40
C SER A 14 21.98 -15.18 -12.05
N VAL A 15 22.14 -14.65 -13.26
CA VAL A 15 21.05 -14.15 -14.12
C VAL A 15 20.21 -15.32 -14.62
N VAL A 16 19.20 -15.72 -13.84
CA VAL A 16 18.03 -16.35 -14.43
C VAL A 16 17.37 -15.24 -15.26
N MET A 17 17.49 -15.32 -16.59
CA MET A 17 16.82 -14.41 -17.51
C MET A 17 15.31 -14.63 -17.41
N ILE A 18 14.67 -13.94 -16.47
CA ILE A 18 13.21 -13.91 -16.37
C ILE A 18 12.72 -12.96 -17.47
N PRO A 19 11.92 -13.43 -18.44
CA PRO A 19 11.47 -12.60 -19.54
C PRO A 19 10.71 -11.37 -19.03
N GLY A 20 11.06 -10.19 -19.54
CA GLY A 20 10.46 -8.91 -19.14
C GLY A 20 10.97 -8.34 -17.81
N VAL A 21 12.05 -8.91 -17.24
CA VAL A 21 12.72 -8.37 -16.05
C VAL A 21 14.00 -7.65 -16.44
N GLU A 22 14.04 -6.35 -16.17
CA GLU A 22 15.20 -5.50 -16.40
C GLU A 22 16.10 -5.42 -15.17
N PRO A 23 17.42 -5.25 -15.34
CA PRO A 23 18.33 -5.06 -14.22
C PRO A 23 17.99 -3.77 -13.44
N LEU A 24 18.14 -3.80 -12.13
CA LEU A 24 17.83 -2.66 -11.25
C LEU A 24 18.71 -1.45 -11.58
N SER A 25 18.08 -0.34 -11.94
CA SER A 25 18.79 0.92 -12.15
C SER A 25 19.36 1.49 -10.83
N PRO A 26 20.35 2.40 -10.86
CA PRO A 26 20.83 3.10 -9.66
C PRO A 26 19.74 3.89 -8.94
N ARG A 27 18.71 4.31 -9.68
CA ARG A 27 17.53 4.97 -9.09
C ARG A 27 16.69 3.96 -8.31
N ASP A 28 16.45 2.78 -8.85
CA ASP A 28 15.68 1.72 -8.19
C ASP A 28 16.36 1.25 -6.92
N LYS A 29 17.68 1.00 -6.96
CA LYS A 29 18.44 0.63 -5.76
C LYS A 29 18.28 1.66 -4.63
N ARG A 30 18.30 2.95 -4.95
CA ARG A 30 18.04 4.04 -3.98
C ARG A 30 16.59 4.07 -3.49
N LEU A 31 15.63 3.73 -4.36
CA LEU A 31 14.22 3.64 -3.97
C LEU A 31 14.01 2.49 -2.98
N LEU A 32 14.55 1.31 -3.29
CA LEU A 32 14.44 0.08 -2.51
C LEU A 32 15.16 0.16 -1.17
N LYS A 33 16.31 0.84 -1.10
CA LYS A 33 17.02 1.09 0.17
C LYS A 33 16.18 1.90 1.19
N ARG A 34 15.14 2.60 0.75
CA ARG A 34 14.25 3.42 1.59
C ARG A 34 12.83 2.84 1.69
N LEU A 35 12.70 1.51 1.68
CA LEU A 35 11.43 0.81 1.92
C LEU A 35 11.10 0.78 3.42
N ALA A 36 10.62 1.91 3.92
CA ALA A 36 10.11 2.03 5.27
C ALA A 36 8.87 2.92 5.28
N VAL A 37 7.95 2.62 6.20
CA VAL A 37 6.80 3.47 6.51
C VAL A 37 6.90 3.88 7.97
N TYR A 38 6.85 5.18 8.22
CA TYR A 38 6.83 5.77 9.55
C TYR A 38 5.62 6.70 9.66
N ASN A 39 4.76 6.47 10.65
CA ASN A 39 3.53 7.25 10.88
C ASN A 39 2.67 7.46 9.62
N GLY A 40 2.57 6.42 8.78
CA GLY A 40 1.77 6.48 7.55
C GLY A 40 2.44 7.20 6.38
N TYR A 41 3.71 7.57 6.50
CA TYR A 41 4.49 8.17 5.42
C TYR A 41 5.66 7.28 5.02
N GLY A 42 5.95 7.22 3.73
CA GLY A 42 7.15 6.56 3.23
C GLY A 42 6.87 5.70 2.01
N ARG A 43 7.41 4.48 2.00
CA ARG A 43 7.31 3.58 0.85
C ARG A 43 7.04 2.16 1.30
N LYS A 44 6.10 1.52 0.62
CA LYS A 44 5.68 0.14 0.93
C LYS A 44 5.45 -0.65 -0.34
N LEU A 45 5.69 -1.95 -0.27
CA LEU A 45 5.31 -2.91 -1.30
C LEU A 45 3.83 -3.25 -1.17
N PHE A 46 3.10 -3.18 -2.28
CA PHE A 46 1.72 -3.61 -2.39
C PHE A 46 1.49 -4.38 -3.69
N GLY A 47 0.35 -5.08 -3.74
CA GLY A 47 -0.08 -5.77 -4.95
C GLY A 47 0.71 -7.04 -5.25
N PHE A 48 1.19 -7.74 -4.22
CA PHE A 48 1.91 -9.01 -4.36
C PHE A 48 1.12 -9.97 -5.27
N THR A 49 1.79 -10.49 -6.29
CA THR A 49 1.27 -11.61 -7.08
C THR A 49 1.46 -12.92 -6.31
N ARG A 50 0.72 -13.95 -6.73
CA ARG A 50 0.98 -15.31 -6.25
C ARG A 50 2.44 -15.70 -6.56
N PRO A 51 3.15 -16.36 -5.65
CA PRO A 51 4.47 -16.89 -5.95
C PRO A 51 4.37 -17.96 -7.04
N ASP A 52 5.32 -17.93 -7.97
CA ASP A 52 5.51 -18.99 -8.95
C ASP A 52 6.15 -20.23 -8.32
N ARG A 53 6.33 -21.31 -9.10
CA ARG A 53 7.00 -22.56 -8.69
C ARG A 53 8.40 -22.33 -8.10
N HIS A 54 9.07 -21.27 -8.52
CA HIS A 54 10.39 -20.86 -8.01
C HIS A 54 10.32 -19.87 -6.82
N GLY A 55 9.13 -19.62 -6.26
CA GLY A 55 8.94 -18.66 -5.16
C GLY A 55 8.99 -17.19 -5.57
N VAL A 56 9.22 -16.91 -6.85
CA VAL A 56 9.26 -15.58 -7.44
C VAL A 56 7.87 -14.94 -7.42
N ARG A 57 7.80 -13.69 -6.98
CA ARG A 57 6.58 -12.88 -7.00
C ARG A 57 6.88 -11.47 -7.50
N TYR A 58 5.86 -10.77 -7.94
CA TYR A 58 5.94 -9.38 -8.33
C TYR A 58 5.24 -8.51 -7.29
N ALA A 59 5.80 -7.34 -7.02
CA ALA A 59 5.14 -6.33 -6.22
C ALA A 59 5.48 -4.93 -6.70
N THR A 60 4.55 -4.01 -6.45
CA THR A 60 4.72 -2.60 -6.78
C THR A 60 5.13 -1.83 -5.54
N VAL A 61 6.15 -0.97 -5.65
CA VAL A 61 6.52 -0.02 -4.61
C VAL A 61 5.64 1.20 -4.75
N TRP A 62 4.99 1.60 -3.66
CA TRP A 62 4.13 2.76 -3.59
C TRP A 62 4.72 3.81 -2.67
N LYS A 63 4.55 5.08 -3.05
CA LYS A 63 4.64 6.19 -2.10
C LYS A 63 3.38 6.15 -1.24
N ILE A 64 3.57 6.12 0.08
CA ILE A 64 2.52 6.13 1.08
C ILE A 64 2.52 7.50 1.74
N ASP A 65 1.38 8.17 1.72
CA ASP A 65 1.13 9.40 2.48
C ASP A 65 -0.21 9.21 3.22
N TYR A 66 -0.30 9.61 4.49
CA TYR A 66 -1.50 9.41 5.34
C TYR A 66 -2.01 7.95 5.36
N HIS A 67 -1.10 6.98 5.45
CA HIS A 67 -1.39 5.54 5.40
C HIS A 67 -1.97 5.02 4.08
N MET A 68 -2.12 5.86 3.06
CA MET A 68 -2.72 5.47 1.78
C MET A 68 -1.70 5.44 0.63
N PRO A 69 -1.85 4.47 -0.30
CA PRO A 69 -1.01 4.40 -1.49
C PRO A 69 -1.38 5.55 -2.45
N LEU A 70 -0.47 6.50 -2.63
CA LEU A 70 -0.70 7.69 -3.44
C LEU A 70 -0.15 7.56 -4.86
N ARG A 71 1.02 6.96 -5.04
CA ARG A 71 1.65 6.83 -6.37
C ARG A 71 2.54 5.58 -6.44
N PRO A 72 2.33 4.63 -7.38
CA PRO A 72 3.32 3.60 -7.64
C PRO A 72 4.57 4.21 -8.28
N LEU A 73 5.72 3.79 -7.75
CA LEU A 73 7.04 4.28 -8.10
C LEU A 73 7.76 3.34 -9.08
N GLY A 74 7.50 2.03 -8.98
CA GLY A 74 8.06 0.98 -9.83
C GLY A 74 7.54 -0.39 -9.42
N ARG A 75 7.61 -1.38 -10.31
CA ARG A 75 7.24 -2.78 -10.06
C ARG A 75 8.47 -3.65 -10.13
N TYR A 76 8.64 -4.54 -9.17
CA TYR A 76 9.85 -5.33 -9.02
C TYR A 76 9.54 -6.81 -8.90
N CYS A 77 10.41 -7.61 -9.49
CA CYS A 77 10.48 -9.05 -9.34
C CYS A 77 11.28 -9.36 -8.07
N LEU A 78 10.72 -10.14 -7.16
CA LEU A 78 11.32 -10.42 -5.86
C LEU A 78 11.04 -11.83 -5.37
N VAL A 79 11.95 -12.32 -4.53
CA VAL A 79 11.86 -13.61 -3.83
C VAL A 79 11.88 -13.32 -2.33
N GLU A 80 11.03 -13.98 -1.55
CA GLU A 80 11.08 -13.85 -0.09
C GLU A 80 12.11 -14.84 0.44
N GLU A 81 13.12 -14.32 1.16
CA GLU A 81 14.20 -15.15 1.71
C GLU A 81 13.85 -15.67 3.09
N THR A 82 13.42 -14.80 4.00
CA THR A 82 13.17 -15.17 5.39
C THR A 82 12.17 -14.21 6.01
N THR A 83 11.16 -14.76 6.68
CA THR A 83 10.22 -14.01 7.51
C THR A 83 10.60 -14.20 8.97
N TRP A 84 11.12 -13.16 9.61
CA TRP A 84 11.34 -13.16 11.05
C TRP A 84 10.09 -12.63 11.73
N SER A 85 9.37 -13.46 12.47
CA SER A 85 8.35 -13.00 13.41
C SER A 85 8.99 -12.81 14.77
N SER A 86 9.10 -11.56 15.25
CA SER A 86 9.49 -11.34 16.64
C SER A 86 8.22 -11.39 17.48
N SER A 87 7.91 -12.55 18.05
CA SER A 87 6.99 -12.64 19.18
C SER A 87 7.74 -12.12 20.40
N ASN A 88 7.70 -10.81 20.63
CA ASN A 88 8.09 -10.32 21.95
C ASN A 88 7.02 -10.83 22.92
N ASP A 89 7.40 -11.73 23.83
CA ASP A 89 6.59 -12.28 24.94
C ASP A 89 6.17 -11.22 25.98
N ARG A 90 6.07 -9.95 25.59
CA ARG A 90 5.47 -8.89 26.40
C ARG A 90 4.01 -8.79 25.99
N GLY A 91 3.19 -9.53 26.72
CA GLY A 91 1.77 -9.80 26.44
C GLY A 91 0.93 -8.59 26.07
N GLY A 92 0.65 -8.47 24.78
CA GLY A 92 -0.44 -7.67 24.24
C GLY A 92 -0.90 -8.30 22.93
N ILE A 93 -2.22 -8.44 22.75
CA ILE A 93 -2.87 -9.09 21.60
C ILE A 93 -2.57 -8.38 20.25
N PHE A 94 -1.83 -7.26 20.26
CA PHE A 94 -1.72 -6.32 19.13
C PHE A 94 -0.31 -6.04 18.58
N GLU A 95 0.75 -6.71 19.07
CA GLU A 95 2.13 -6.44 18.60
C GLU A 95 2.82 -7.67 18.00
N THR A 96 2.29 -8.18 16.89
CA THR A 96 3.05 -9.07 15.99
C THR A 96 3.86 -8.21 15.02
N ASN A 97 5.16 -8.05 15.29
CA ASN A 97 6.10 -7.45 14.35
C ASN A 97 6.71 -8.55 13.47
N SER A 98 6.14 -8.74 12.28
CA SER A 98 6.71 -9.62 11.24
C SER A 98 7.62 -8.81 10.29
N THR A 99 8.87 -9.20 10.19
CA THR A 99 9.86 -8.63 9.26
C THR A 99 10.12 -9.63 8.12
N SER A 100 9.64 -9.34 6.92
CA SER A 100 9.97 -10.12 5.71
C SER A 100 11.19 -9.52 5.01
N ARG A 101 12.18 -10.37 4.74
CA ARG A 101 13.32 -10.03 3.88
C ARG A 101 13.04 -10.46 2.45
N PHE A 102 13.29 -9.56 1.50
CA PHE A 102 13.08 -9.80 0.08
C PHE A 102 14.37 -9.57 -0.70
N GLN A 103 14.67 -10.50 -1.60
CA GLN A 103 15.68 -10.35 -2.63
C GLN A 103 15.03 -9.77 -3.88
N PHE A 104 15.55 -8.67 -4.41
CA PHE A 104 15.04 -8.05 -5.63
C PHE A 104 15.85 -8.52 -6.83
N LEU A 105 15.20 -9.22 -7.76
CA LEU A 105 15.83 -9.78 -8.95
C LEU A 105 15.90 -8.76 -10.10
N GLY A 106 14.91 -7.86 -10.19
CA GLY A 106 14.88 -6.84 -11.23
C GLY A 106 13.62 -6.00 -11.25
N ALA A 107 13.56 -5.06 -12.19
CA ALA A 107 12.42 -4.18 -12.44
C ALA A 107 11.53 -4.76 -13.56
N THR A 108 10.24 -4.43 -13.52
CA THR A 108 9.27 -4.80 -14.57
C THR A 108 8.35 -3.62 -14.84
N ALA A 109 7.68 -3.65 -16.00
CA ALA A 109 6.65 -2.67 -16.32
C ALA A 109 5.50 -2.72 -15.30
N LEU A 110 4.97 -1.54 -14.93
CA LEU A 110 3.82 -1.44 -14.05
C LEU A 110 2.59 -2.09 -14.68
N ASN A 111 1.89 -2.92 -13.91
CA ASN A 111 0.64 -3.51 -14.35
C ASN A 111 -0.54 -2.61 -13.97
N ARG A 112 -1.29 -2.12 -14.98
CA ARG A 112 -2.46 -1.25 -14.78
C ARG A 112 -3.51 -1.89 -13.88
N ALA A 113 -3.73 -3.21 -14.02
CA ALA A 113 -4.72 -3.93 -13.20
C ALA A 113 -4.34 -3.96 -11.72
N GLU A 114 -3.05 -4.16 -11.41
CA GLU A 114 -2.55 -4.11 -10.02
C GLU A 114 -2.73 -2.72 -9.40
N ILE A 115 -2.49 -1.68 -10.18
CA ILE A 115 -2.67 -0.28 -9.76
C ILE A 115 -4.13 -0.01 -9.44
N VAL A 116 -5.03 -0.29 -10.37
CA VAL A 116 -6.47 -0.07 -10.19
C VAL A 116 -6.99 -0.86 -9.00
N ARG A 117 -6.61 -2.14 -8.87
CA ARG A 117 -7.00 -2.97 -7.73
C ARG A 117 -6.52 -2.39 -6.41
N THR A 118 -5.28 -1.91 -6.34
CA THR A 118 -4.72 -1.32 -5.12
C THR A 118 -5.46 -0.04 -4.73
N TYR A 119 -5.80 0.82 -5.71
CA TYR A 119 -6.60 2.01 -5.44
C TYR A 119 -8.02 1.66 -5.00
N LEU A 120 -8.72 0.77 -5.69
CA LEU A 120 -10.07 0.35 -5.28
C LEU A 120 -10.07 -0.20 -3.86
N TRP A 121 -9.08 -1.02 -3.52
CA TRP A 121 -9.00 -1.60 -2.19
C TRP A 121 -8.67 -0.57 -1.11
N ALA A 122 -7.65 0.26 -1.32
CA ALA A 122 -7.17 1.20 -0.30
C ALA A 122 -8.02 2.47 -0.18
N TRP A 123 -8.59 2.95 -1.29
CA TRP A 123 -9.34 4.20 -1.34
C TRP A 123 -10.85 4.03 -1.35
N LEU A 124 -11.39 2.88 -1.73
CA LEU A 124 -12.85 2.69 -1.71
C LEU A 124 -13.24 1.69 -0.61
N PHE A 125 -12.65 0.50 -0.65
CA PHE A 125 -13.05 -0.57 0.25
C PHE A 125 -12.64 -0.32 1.71
N CYS A 126 -11.36 -0.04 1.96
CA CYS A 126 -10.86 0.18 3.33
C CYS A 126 -11.59 1.32 4.07
N PRO A 127 -11.84 2.50 3.45
CA PRO A 127 -12.57 3.57 4.09
C PRO A 127 -14.05 3.22 4.32
N ALA A 128 -14.69 2.52 3.39
CA ALA A 128 -16.08 2.07 3.56
C ALA A 128 -16.22 1.09 4.75
N VAL A 129 -15.27 0.16 4.91
CA VAL A 129 -15.26 -0.80 6.03
C VAL A 129 -15.14 -0.10 7.38
N VAL A 130 -14.45 1.04 7.46
CA VAL A 130 -14.35 1.84 8.70
C VAL A 130 -15.56 2.74 8.89
N ALA A 131 -16.00 3.41 7.83
CA ALA A 131 -17.03 4.44 7.92
C ALA A 131 -18.44 3.88 8.14
N ILE A 132 -18.76 2.70 7.60
CA ILE A 132 -20.08 2.08 7.79
C ILE A 132 -20.35 1.74 9.28
N PRO A 133 -19.47 1.02 10.00
CA PRO A 133 -19.65 0.80 11.44
C PRO A 133 -19.71 2.10 12.24
N CYS A 134 -18.85 3.08 11.93
CA CYS A 134 -18.90 4.38 12.61
C CYS A 134 -20.24 5.08 12.41
N PHE A 135 -20.77 5.09 11.18
CA PHE A 135 -22.08 5.65 10.88
C PHE A 135 -23.19 4.95 11.67
N LEU A 136 -23.18 3.62 11.73
CA LEU A 136 -24.15 2.85 12.50
C LEU A 136 -24.07 3.18 14.00
N CYS A 137 -22.87 3.19 14.59
CA CYS A 137 -22.69 3.54 16.00
C CYS A 137 -23.18 4.96 16.32
N VAL A 138 -22.82 5.94 15.48
CA VAL A 138 -23.27 7.33 15.65
C VAL A 138 -24.79 7.42 15.52
N SER A 139 -25.39 6.73 14.55
CA SER A 139 -26.85 6.73 14.37
C SER A 139 -27.60 6.13 15.57
N GLN A 140 -27.07 5.08 16.20
CA GLN A 140 -27.66 4.48 17.39
C GLN A 140 -27.51 5.39 18.61
N LEU A 141 -26.35 6.03 18.81
CA LEU A 141 -26.15 7.00 19.88
C LEU A 141 -27.10 8.20 19.79
N ILE A 142 -27.51 8.57 18.57
CA ILE A 142 -28.47 9.66 18.33
C ILE A 142 -29.90 9.19 18.62
N ALA A 143 -30.26 7.98 18.17
CA ALA A 143 -31.56 7.41 18.47
C ALA A 143 -31.80 7.24 19.99
N LEU A 144 -30.73 7.01 20.75
CA LEU A 144 -30.78 6.82 22.21
C LEU A 144 -30.74 8.12 23.03
N GLY A 145 -30.44 9.27 22.43
CA GLY A 145 -30.28 10.53 23.16
C GLY A 145 -30.79 11.74 22.39
N ASN A 146 -31.80 12.43 22.95
CA ASN A 146 -32.24 13.78 22.56
C ASN A 146 -31.19 14.84 22.93
N VAL A 147 -29.94 14.66 22.52
CA VAL A 147 -28.85 15.60 22.79
C VAL A 147 -28.79 16.62 21.64
N PRO A 148 -29.08 17.91 21.89
CA PRO A 148 -28.94 18.94 20.87
C PRO A 148 -27.47 19.05 20.43
N GLY A 149 -27.23 18.92 19.11
CA GLY A 149 -25.89 18.94 18.50
C GLY A 149 -25.48 17.64 17.80
N ASN A 150 -26.18 16.54 18.06
CA ASN A 150 -25.81 15.22 17.55
C ASN A 150 -26.07 15.06 16.02
N ASN A 151 -27.02 15.84 15.47
CA ASN A 151 -27.30 15.89 14.03
C ASN A 151 -26.12 16.46 13.21
N PHE A 152 -25.30 17.34 13.80
CA PHE A 152 -24.14 17.93 13.11
C PHE A 152 -23.10 16.87 12.74
N TYR A 153 -22.79 15.95 13.66
CA TYR A 153 -21.81 14.89 13.43
C TYR A 153 -22.25 13.88 12.37
N VAL A 154 -23.54 13.55 12.30
CA VAL A 154 -24.08 12.69 11.24
C VAL A 154 -23.96 13.36 9.89
N VAL A 155 -24.34 14.63 9.79
CA VAL A 155 -24.24 15.38 8.54
C VAL A 155 -22.78 15.44 8.09
N LEU A 156 -21.84 15.72 9.00
CA LEU A 156 -20.42 15.80 8.68
C LEU A 156 -19.84 14.44 8.26
N LEU A 157 -20.22 13.35 8.94
CA LEU A 157 -19.80 11.99 8.59
C LEU A 157 -20.41 11.52 7.26
N THR A 158 -21.65 11.93 6.97
CA THR A 158 -22.32 11.68 5.69
C THR A 158 -21.63 12.44 4.56
N ILE A 159 -21.34 13.73 4.75
CA ILE A 159 -20.59 14.54 3.78
C ILE A 159 -19.21 13.91 3.53
N ALA A 160 -18.50 13.50 4.57
CA ALA A 160 -17.20 12.84 4.44
C ALA A 160 -17.31 11.53 3.61
N LEU A 161 -18.32 10.70 3.90
CA LEU A 161 -18.61 9.48 3.14
C LEU A 161 -18.89 9.73 1.65
N PHE A 162 -19.61 10.81 1.32
CA PHE A 162 -19.93 11.16 -0.07
C PHE A 162 -18.78 11.87 -0.81
N LEU A 163 -18.01 12.71 -0.13
CA LEU A 163 -16.86 13.41 -0.73
C LEU A 163 -15.67 12.49 -0.94
N TRP A 164 -15.51 11.47 -0.10
CA TRP A 164 -14.35 10.59 -0.15
C TRP A 164 -14.17 9.85 -1.50
N PRO A 165 -15.22 9.25 -2.12
CA PRO A 165 -15.14 8.70 -3.48
C PRO A 165 -14.70 9.72 -4.54
N LEU A 166 -15.11 10.99 -4.40
CA LEU A 166 -14.70 12.05 -5.33
C LEU A 166 -13.21 12.33 -5.20
N VAL A 167 -12.68 12.43 -3.98
CA VAL A 167 -11.24 12.58 -3.71
C VAL A 167 -10.46 11.40 -4.30
N ALA A 168 -10.92 10.17 -4.08
CA ALA A 168 -10.31 8.98 -4.65
C ALA A 168 -10.27 9.02 -6.20
N PHE A 169 -11.37 9.45 -6.83
CA PHE A 169 -11.46 9.60 -8.28
C PHE A 169 -10.50 10.66 -8.83
N PHE A 170 -10.41 11.83 -8.18
CA PHE A 170 -9.47 12.88 -8.58
C PHE A 170 -8.01 12.41 -8.46
N ILE A 171 -7.66 11.71 -7.39
CA ILE A 171 -6.31 11.16 -7.20
C ILE A 171 -5.99 10.13 -8.29
N LEU A 172 -6.93 9.22 -8.60
CA LEU A 172 -6.80 8.29 -9.72
C LEU A 172 -6.52 9.00 -11.06
N LYS A 173 -7.21 10.11 -11.33
CA LYS A 173 -7.02 10.93 -12.54
C LYS A 173 -5.65 11.63 -12.55
N LEU A 174 -5.25 12.27 -11.45
CA LEU A 174 -3.94 12.92 -11.31
C LEU A 174 -2.79 11.91 -11.48
N CYS A 175 -2.97 10.73 -10.91
CA CYS A 175 -2.02 9.65 -11.04
C CYS A 175 -1.96 9.17 -12.49
N ARG A 176 -3.09 9.00 -13.19
CA ARG A 176 -3.11 8.67 -14.63
C ARG A 176 -2.31 9.67 -15.49
N GLY A 177 -2.46 10.97 -15.26
CA GLY A 177 -1.68 12.00 -15.99
C GLY A 177 -0.18 11.96 -15.69
N SER A 178 0.18 11.63 -14.45
CA SER A 178 1.58 11.43 -14.04
C SER A 178 2.20 10.12 -14.56
N TYR A 179 1.38 9.15 -15.01
CA TYR A 179 1.86 7.92 -15.66
C TYR A 179 2.25 8.14 -17.11
N GLN A 180 1.41 8.81 -17.92
CA GLN A 180 1.72 9.05 -19.33
C GLN A 180 3.09 9.73 -19.49
N LYS A 181 3.34 10.81 -18.73
CA LYS A 181 4.61 11.54 -18.76
C LYS A 181 5.85 10.73 -18.34
N ARG A 182 5.70 9.58 -17.68
CA ARG A 182 6.84 8.70 -17.33
C ARG A 182 7.12 7.61 -18.37
N TYR A 183 6.18 7.39 -19.29
CA TYR A 183 6.31 6.45 -20.40
C TYR A 183 6.56 7.14 -21.73
N ASP A 184 6.25 8.43 -21.88
CA ASP A 184 6.58 9.20 -23.10
C ASP A 184 8.08 9.55 -23.23
N PHE A 185 8.91 9.17 -22.26
CA PHE A 185 10.38 9.31 -22.29
C PHE A 185 11.10 7.99 -22.61
N PHE A 186 10.38 6.95 -23.01
CA PHE A 186 10.92 5.67 -23.47
C PHE A 186 10.34 5.30 -24.83
#